data_AF-A0A6G1CPG9-F1
#
_entry.id   AF-A0A6G1CPG9-F1
#
_cell.length_a   1.000
_cell.length_b   1.000
_cell.length_c   1.000
_cell.angle_alpha   90.00
_cell.angle_beta   90.00
_cell.angle_gamma   90.00
#
_symmetry.space_group_name_H-M   'P 1'
#
loop_
_entity.id
_entity.type
_entity.pdbx_description
1 polymer ?
#
loop_
_entity_poly.entity_id
_entity_poly.type
_entity_poly.pdbx_seq_one_letter_code
_entity_poly.pdbx_strand_id
1 'polypeptide(L)' 'MCRWDYVQDGNNTYQDMDRLAALSKGLSTWARWADANINASCTKVFYQGISPSHYISSS' A
#
# COMPACT_ATOMS: atom_id res chain seq x y z
N MET A 1 -10.86 -9.58 16.59
CA MET A 1 -11.26 -8.86 15.36
C MET A 1 -10.01 -8.71 14.51
N CYS A 2 -9.93 -9.33 13.33
CA CYS A 2 -8.78 -9.22 12.46
C CYS A 2 -8.91 -7.95 11.60
N ARG A 3 -7.78 -7.27 11.35
CA ARG A 3 -7.73 -5.90 10.83
C ARG A 3 -8.18 -5.76 9.34
N TRP A 4 -8.50 -6.85 8.64
CA TRP A 4 -8.64 -6.87 7.18
C TRP A 4 -9.93 -7.53 6.67
N ASP A 5 -10.93 -7.72 7.53
CA ASP A 5 -12.16 -8.43 7.16
C ASP A 5 -13.03 -7.64 6.15
N TYR A 6 -12.80 -6.34 5.96
CA TYR A 6 -13.48 -5.53 4.94
C TYR A 6 -12.57 -4.42 4.41
N VAL A 7 -12.61 -4.18 3.09
CA VAL A 7 -11.90 -3.11 2.38
C VAL A 7 -12.90 -2.31 1.57
N GLN A 8 -12.91 -0.99 1.71
CA GLN A 8 -13.74 -0.10 0.91
C GLN A 8 -12.93 0.52 -0.24
N ASP A 9 -13.45 0.43 -1.45
CA ASP A 9 -12.91 1.07 -2.65
C ASP A 9 -14.04 1.85 -3.35
N GLY A 10 -13.98 3.18 -3.20
CA GLY A 10 -15.08 4.06 -3.57
C GLY A 10 -16.36 3.71 -2.82
N ASN A 11 -17.40 3.35 -3.56
CA ASN A 11 -18.71 2.98 -3.02
C ASN A 11 -18.87 1.47 -2.77
N ASN A 12 -17.84 0.68 -3.04
CA ASN A 12 -17.90 -0.77 -2.91
C ASN A 12 -17.15 -1.23 -1.65
N THR A 13 -17.74 -2.19 -0.92
CA THR A 13 -17.11 -2.83 0.24
C THR A 13 -16.86 -4.30 -0.07
N TYR A 14 -15.61 -4.74 0.11
CA TYR A 14 -15.13 -6.09 -0.18
C TYR A 14 -14.76 -6.80 1.11
N GLN A 15 -15.29 -7.99 1.37
CA GLN A 15 -14.94 -8.76 2.56
C GLN A 15 -13.58 -9.49 2.43
N ASP A 16 -13.20 -9.85 1.21
CA ASP A 16 -11.92 -10.50 0.92
C ASP A 16 -11.37 -9.94 -0.39
N MET A 17 -10.91 -8.69 -0.32
CA MET A 17 -10.26 -8.08 -1.48
C MET A 17 -8.92 -8.76 -1.71
N ASP A 18 -8.62 -9.08 -2.97
CA ASP A 18 -7.28 -9.53 -3.34
C ASP A 18 -6.23 -8.52 -2.85
N ARG A 19 -5.29 -9.00 -2.06
CA ARG A 19 -4.35 -8.14 -1.32
C ARG A 19 -3.38 -7.43 -2.27
N LEU A 20 -3.03 -8.06 -3.39
CA LEU A 20 -2.17 -7.46 -4.40
C LEU A 20 -2.93 -6.39 -5.20
N ALA A 21 -4.21 -6.62 -5.50
CA ALA A 21 -5.08 -5.62 -6.08
C ALA A 21 -5.28 -4.42 -5.14
N ALA A 22 -5.51 -4.67 -3.85
CA ALA A 22 -5.61 -3.62 -2.82
C ALA A 22 -4.31 -2.81 -2.72
N LEU A 23 -3.16 -3.49 -2.67
CA LEU A 23 -1.84 -2.86 -2.65
C LEU A 23 -1.59 -2.02 -3.90
N SER A 24 -1.88 -2.57 -5.08
CA SER A 24 -1.71 -1.88 -6.36
C SER A 24 -2.54 -0.59 -6.41
N LYS A 25 -3.83 -0.67 -6.05
CA LYS A 25 -4.72 0.51 -6.02
C LYS A 25 -4.25 1.57 -5.03
N GLY A 26 -3.83 1.17 -3.83
CA GLY A 26 -3.30 2.06 -2.81
C GLY A 26 -2.04 2.78 -3.28
N LEU A 27 -1.08 2.02 -3.82
CA LEU A 27 0.20 2.57 -4.28
C LEU A 27 0.03 3.49 -5.49
N SER A 28 -0.81 3.14 -6.47
CA SER A 28 -1.13 4.01 -7.61
C SER A 28 -1.85 5.28 -7.20
N THR A 29 -2.68 5.24 -6.14
CA THR A 29 -3.34 6.43 -5.60
C THR A 29 -2.34 7.35 -4.91
N TRP A 30 -1.43 6.80 -4.10
CA TRP A 30 -0.34 7.56 -3.49
C TRP A 30 0.59 8.18 -4.53
N ALA A 31 0.97 7.45 -5.58
CA ALA A 31 1.84 7.95 -6.64
C ALA A 31 1.21 9.16 -7.37
N ARG A 32 -0.07 9.07 -7.74
CA ARG A 32 -0.80 10.19 -8.36
C ARG A 32 -0.89 11.41 -7.44
N TRP A 33 -1.08 11.19 -6.13
CA TRP A 33 -1.05 12.28 -5.16
C TRP A 33 0.34 12.92 -5.10
N ALA A 34 1.40 12.11 -5.07
CA ALA A 34 2.77 12.61 -5.07
C ALA A 34 3.06 13.46 -6.32
N ASP A 35 2.71 12.97 -7.50
CA ASP A 35 2.88 13.68 -8.78
C ASP A 35 2.16 15.04 -8.79
N ALA A 36 0.98 15.12 -8.18
CA ALA A 36 0.17 16.33 -8.16
C ALA A 36 0.58 17.34 -7.06
N ASN A 37 1.23 16.90 -5.98
CA ASN A 37 1.41 17.71 -4.77
C ASN A 37 2.86 17.93 -4.38
N ILE A 38 3.81 17.19 -4.94
CA ILE A 38 5.22 17.29 -4.56
C ILE A 38 5.99 18.03 -5.65
N ASN A 39 6.64 19.13 -5.24
CA ASN A 39 7.59 19.80 -6.11
C ASN A 39 8.92 19.03 -6.15
N ALA A 40 9.12 18.27 -7.24
CA ALA A 40 10.31 17.45 -7.45
C ALA A 40 11.61 18.26 -7.64
N SER A 41 11.56 19.58 -7.87
CA SER A 41 12.78 20.40 -8.00
C SER A 41 13.49 20.63 -6.67
N CYS A 42 12.77 20.47 -5.55
CA CYS A 42 13.30 20.70 -4.21
C CYS A 42 13.00 19.56 -3.23
N THR A 43 12.20 18.56 -3.63
CA THR A 43 11.80 17.44 -2.77
C THR A 43 12.13 16.11 -3.44
N LYS A 44 12.79 15.22 -2.70
CA LYS A 44 13.10 13.85 -3.15
C LYS A 44 12.23 12.86 -2.41
N VAL A 45 11.49 12.04 -3.16
CA VAL A 45 10.60 11.00 -2.63
C VAL A 45 11.32 9.65 -2.68
N PHE A 46 11.20 8.88 -1.61
CA PHE A 46 11.71 7.52 -1.51
C PHE A 46 10.58 6.57 -1.15
N TYR A 47 10.63 5.36 -1.69
CA TYR A 47 9.75 4.27 -1.30
C TYR A 47 10.61 3.13 -0.74
N GLN A 48 10.31 2.71 0.49
CA GLN A 48 10.88 1.50 1.08
C GLN A 48 9.87 0.37 0.92
N GLY A 49 10.25 -0.65 0.18
CA GLY A 49 9.44 -1.87 0.02
C GLY A 49 9.41 -2.72 1.30
N ILE A 50 8.92 -3.95 1.16
CA ILE A 50 8.83 -4.89 2.27
C ILE A 50 10.23 -5.31 2.69
N SER A 51 10.59 -5.04 3.95
CA SER A 51 11.82 -5.54 4.56
C SER A 51 11.73 -7.07 4.77
N PRO A 52 12.83 -7.82 4.60
CA PRO A 52 12.87 -9.24 4.87
C PRO A 52 12.41 -9.52 6.31
N SER A 53 11.57 -10.55 6.46
CA SER A 53 11.19 -11.05 7.79
C SER A 53 11.98 -12.33 8.07
N HIS A 54 12.67 -12.37 9.21
CA HIS A 54 13.42 -13.55 9.65
C HIS A 54 12.46 -14.58 10.26
N TYR A 55 11.72 -15.29 9.41
CA TYR A 55 10.74 -16.30 9.84
C TYR A 55 11.36 -17.64 10.25
N ILE A 56 12.66 -17.85 10.06
CA ILE A 56 13.33 -19.11 10.40
C ILE A 56 14.23 -18.87 11.62
N SER A 57 13.71 -19.17 12.80
CA SER A 57 14.53 -19.70 13.89
C SER A 57 14.48 -21.22 13.74
N SER A 58 15.49 -21.79 13.11
CA SER A 58 15.75 -23.22 13.22
C SER A 58 16.41 -23.43 14.58
N SER A 59 15.64 -23.90 15.56
CA SER A 59 16.17 -24.63 16.72
C SER A 59 16.51 -26.05 16.30
#